data_AF-A0A396QGF2-F1
#
_entry.id   AF-A0A396QGF2-F1
#
_cell.length_a   1.000
_cell.length_b   1.000
_cell.length_c   1.000
_cell.angle_alpha   90.00
_cell.angle_beta   90.00
_cell.angle_gamma   90.00
#
_symmetry.space_group_name_H-M   'P 1'
#
loop_
_entity.id
_entity.type
_entity.pdbx_description
1 polymer ?
#
loop_
_entity_poly.entity_id
_entity_poly.type
_entity_poly.pdbx_seq_one_letter_code
_entity_poly.pdbx_strand_id
1 'polypeptide(L)' 'MQLLRFHLMEDESCEKEIKKELEKKLDRMVMRDLFGKSKTAPTEEEREQARKEYLDRRGVPESFRW' A
#
# COMPACT_ATOMS: atom_id res chain seq x y z
N MET A 1 13.67 -15.43 9.59
CA MET A 1 12.81 -15.48 8.38
C MET A 1 11.49 -16.15 8.74
N GLN A 2 10.45 -15.40 9.12
CA GLN A 2 9.18 -15.96 9.64
C GLN A 2 8.45 -16.82 8.59
N LEU A 3 8.40 -16.39 7.33
CA LEU A 3 7.83 -17.18 6.22
C LEU A 3 8.51 -18.53 6.04
N LEU A 4 9.85 -18.56 6.13
CA LEU A 4 10.59 -19.82 6.03
C LEU A 4 10.30 -20.74 7.23
N ARG A 5 10.17 -20.20 8.44
CA ARG A 5 9.78 -21.01 9.61
C ARG A 5 8.37 -21.57 9.47
N PHE A 6 7.42 -20.74 9.06
CA PHE A 6 6.03 -21.15 8.86
C PHE A 6 5.92 -22.24 7.78
N HIS A 7 6.59 -22.09 6.63
CA HIS A 7 6.45 -23.04 5.51
C HIS A 7 7.39 -24.25 5.56
N LEU A 8 8.57 -24.15 6.17
CA LEU A 8 9.55 -25.25 6.21
C LEU A 8 9.57 -26.01 7.54
N MET A 9 9.12 -25.38 8.63
CA MET A 9 9.12 -25.96 9.97
C MET A 9 7.71 -26.15 10.53
N GLU A 10 6.66 -25.85 9.75
CA GLU A 10 5.25 -25.94 10.16
C GLU A 10 4.96 -25.17 11.46
N ASP A 11 5.74 -24.11 11.72
CA ASP A 11 5.60 -23.27 12.92
C ASP A 11 4.47 -22.25 12.73
N GLU A 12 3.25 -22.66 13.07
CA GLU A 12 2.03 -21.86 12.98
C GLU A 12 2.01 -20.66 13.96
N SER A 13 2.91 -20.61 14.95
CA SER A 13 2.94 -19.51 15.92
C SER A 13 3.17 -18.13 15.26
N CYS A 14 3.82 -18.12 14.10
CA CYS A 14 4.13 -16.92 13.33
C CYS A 14 3.00 -16.48 12.38
N GLU A 15 1.93 -17.27 12.19
CA GLU A 15 0.91 -17.03 11.15
C GLU A 15 0.29 -15.63 11.25
N LYS A 16 -0.12 -15.23 12.45
CA LYS A 16 -0.77 -13.94 12.70
C LYS A 16 0.14 -12.75 12.35
N GLU A 17 1.42 -12.85 12.70
CA GLU A 17 2.39 -11.79 12.42
C GLU A 17 2.71 -11.73 10.91
N ILE A 18 2.84 -12.89 10.27
CA ILE A 18 3.03 -13.00 8.81
C ILE A 18 1.87 -12.32 8.08
N LYS A 19 0.62 -12.64 8.44
CA LYS A 19 -0.56 -12.04 7.81
C LYS A 19 -0.56 -10.52 7.94
N LYS A 20 -0.32 -10.02 9.15
CA LYS A 20 -0.26 -8.58 9.44
C LYS A 20 0.83 -7.87 8.63
N GLU A 21 2.03 -8.45 8.52
CA GLU A 21 3.12 -7.85 7.75
C GLU A 21 2.89 -7.92 6.22
N LEU A 22 2.22 -8.96 5.74
CA LEU A 22 1.78 -9.07 4.36
C LEU A 22 0.73 -8.01 4.02
N GLU A 23 -0.26 -7.80 4.88
CA GLU A 23 -1.26 -6.72 4.74
C GLU A 23 -0.57 -5.35 4.66
N LYS A 24 0.36 -5.05 5.59
CA LYS A 24 1.16 -3.81 5.55
C LYS A 24 2.02 -3.69 4.28
N LYS A 25 2.53 -4.79 3.74
CA LYS A 25 3.29 -4.78 2.49
C LYS A 25 2.38 -4.44 1.31
N LEU A 26 1.19 -5.04 1.27
CA LEU A 26 0.19 -4.78 0.25
C LEU A 26 -0.25 -3.31 0.26
N ASP A 27 -0.53 -2.75 1.45
CA ASP A 27 -0.87 -1.33 1.59
C ASP A 27 0.23 -0.43 1.03
N ARG A 28 1.49 -0.72 1.34
CA ARG A 28 2.64 0.02 0.80
C ARG A 28 2.74 -0.08 -0.72
N MET A 29 2.41 -1.24 -1.31
CA MET A 29 2.39 -1.43 -2.76
C MET A 29 1.28 -0.61 -3.41
N VAL A 30 0.07 -0.62 -2.84
CA VAL A 30 -1.05 0.19 -3.33
C VAL A 30 -0.71 1.69 -3.25
N MET A 31 -0.14 2.15 -2.15
CA MET A 31 0.29 3.55 -2.02
C MET A 31 1.36 3.94 -3.03
N ARG A 32 2.28 3.04 -3.37
CA ARG A 32 3.30 3.27 -4.40
C ARG A 32 2.67 3.35 -5.80
N ASP A 33 1.73 2.46 -6.12
CA ASP A 33 1.02 2.45 -7.40
C ASP A 33 0.20 3.73 -7.59
N LEU A 34 -0.58 4.13 -6.59
CA LEU A 34 -1.34 5.39 -6.61
C LEU A 34 -0.43 6.60 -6.83
N PHE A 35 0.69 6.67 -6.10
CA PHE A 35 1.67 7.72 -6.31
C PHE A 35 2.23 7.71 -7.74
N GLY A 36 2.60 6.54 -8.28
CA GLY A 36 3.07 6.41 -9.65
C GLY A 36 2.05 6.91 -10.67
N LYS A 37 0.81 6.43 -10.59
CA LYS A 37 -0.31 6.84 -11.45
C LYS A 37 -0.58 8.34 -11.37
N SER A 38 -0.51 8.94 -10.18
CA SER A 38 -0.65 10.39 -10.02
C SER A 38 0.39 11.22 -10.80
N LYS A 39 1.53 10.61 -11.17
CA LYS A 39 2.61 11.26 -11.92
C LYS A 39 2.64 10.87 -13.39
N THR A 40 2.31 9.62 -13.72
CA THR A 40 2.59 9.05 -15.04
C THR A 40 1.36 8.54 -15.78
N ALA A 41 0.14 8.60 -15.20
CA ALA A 41 -1.04 8.12 -15.92
C ALA A 41 -1.23 8.88 -17.26
N PRO A 42 -1.81 8.25 -18.29
CA PRO A 42 -1.92 8.86 -19.62
C PRO A 42 -2.77 10.14 -19.64
N THR A 43 -3.87 10.18 -18.89
CA THR A 43 -4.80 11.32 -18.87
C THR A 43 -4.68 12.13 -17.59
N GLU A 44 -5.06 13.41 -17.66
CA GLU A 44 -5.06 14.31 -16.49
C GLU A 44 -6.10 13.89 -15.46
N GLU A 45 -7.27 13.43 -15.89
CA GLU A 45 -8.33 12.93 -15.01
C GLU A 45 -7.87 11.71 -14.20
N GLU A 46 -7.18 10.75 -14.83
CA GLU A 46 -6.64 9.58 -14.12
C GLU A 46 -5.52 9.97 -13.16
N ARG A 47 -4.67 10.94 -13.51
CA ARG A 47 -3.63 11.46 -12.61
C ARG A 47 -4.25 12.12 -11.39
N GLU A 48 -5.23 12.99 -11.59
CA GLU A 48 -5.87 13.73 -10.51
C GLU A 48 -6.71 12.80 -9.62
N GLN A 49 -7.38 11.80 -10.20
CA GLN A 49 -8.09 10.77 -9.43
C GLN A 49 -7.12 9.98 -8.54
N ALA A 50 -6.01 9.49 -9.10
CA ALA A 50 -4.99 8.76 -8.33
C ALA A 50 -4.33 9.64 -7.26
N ARG A 51 -4.13 10.94 -7.56
CA ARG A 51 -3.60 11.92 -6.61
C ARG A 51 -4.55 12.12 -5.42
N LYS A 52 -5.84 12.34 -5.68
CA LYS A 52 -6.84 12.51 -4.62
C LYS A 52 -6.90 11.30 -3.72
N GLU A 53 -7.01 10.10 -4.31
CA GLU A 53 -7.05 8.85 -3.55
C GLU A 53 -5.77 8.63 -2.73
N TYR A 54 -4.59 8.94 -3.28
CA TYR A 54 -3.32 8.87 -2.55
C TYR A 54 -3.32 9.82 -1.33
N LEU A 55 -3.78 11.07 -1.51
CA LEU A 55 -3.82 12.07 -0.45
C LEU A 55 -4.86 11.75 0.63
N ASP A 56 -6.01 11.20 0.25
CA ASP A 56 -7.04 10.70 1.17
C ASP A 56 -6.48 9.57 2.04
N ARG A 57 -5.85 8.57 1.43
CA ARG A 57 -5.22 7.47 2.17
C ARG A 57 -4.03 7.91 3.02
N ARG A 58 -3.37 9.01 2.68
CA ARG A 58 -2.33 9.65 3.53
C ARG A 58 -2.92 10.47 4.67
N GLY A 59 -4.23 10.75 4.67
CA GLY A 59 -4.87 11.59 5.66
C GLY A 59 -4.51 13.08 5.54
N VAL A 60 -4.10 13.54 4.35
CA VAL A 60 -3.77 14.96 4.13
C VAL A 60 -5.08 15.74 4.08
N PRO A 61 -5.32 16.76 4.94
CA PRO A 61 -6.57 17.51 4.88
C PRO A 61 -6.68 18.30 3.56
N GLU A 62 -7.90 18.50 3.06
CA GLU A 62 -8.14 19.15 1.77
C GLU A 62 -7.52 20.55 1.68
N SER A 63 -7.51 21.31 2.77
CA SER A 63 -6.90 22.64 2.86
C SER A 63 -5.39 22.65 2.60
N PHE A 64 -4.71 21.49 2.66
CA PHE A 64 -3.28 21.35 2.41
C PHE A 64 -2.98 20.76 1.01
N ARG A 65 -3.99 20.56 0.17
CA ARG A 65 -3.88 19.99 -1.17
C ARG A 65 -3.94 21.10 -2.22
N TRP A 66 -2.89 21.91 -2.28
CA TRP A 66 -2.66 22.88 -3.37
C TRP A 66 -2.20 22.16 -4.64
#